data_AF-A0A1G2I7Q8-F1
#
_entry.id   AF-A0A1G2I7Q8-F1
#
_cell.length_a   1.000
_cell.length_b   1.000
_cell.length_c   1.000
_cell.angle_alpha   90.00
_cell.angle_beta   90.00
_cell.angle_gamma   90.00
#
_symmetry.space_group_name_H-M   'P 1'
#
loop_
_entity.id
_entity.type
_entity.pdbx_description
1 polymer ?
#
loop_
_entity_poly.entity_id
_entity_poly.type
_entity_poly.pdbx_seq_one_letter_code
_entity_poly.pdbx_strand_id
1 'polypeptide(L)'
;MRKLLFSIIAATAGLWLASLYVPEVKVAVLSDSNFFGFSVNQNWEIILLLGIILGLLNFFIKPLLDILTLPLRIITLGFFGFLVNASLLWVVDIMFKEFSAPWFWPLLWTTLIVWGISAILSLFNNKN
;
A
#
# COMPACT_ATOMS: atom_id res chain seq x y z
N MET A 1 -6.06 -1.63 22.60
CA MET A 1 -4.81 -2.42 22.69
C MET A 1 -4.79 -3.60 21.72
N ARG A 2 -5.69 -4.60 21.81
CA ARG A 2 -5.71 -5.76 20.88
C ARG A 2 -5.71 -5.37 19.40
N LYS A 3 -6.54 -4.39 18.99
CA LYS A 3 -6.64 -3.92 17.60
C LYS A 3 -5.31 -3.39 17.02
N LEU A 4 -4.46 -2.77 17.85
CA LEU A 4 -3.17 -2.22 17.43
C LEU A 4 -2.14 -3.34 17.23
N LEU A 5 -2.11 -4.33 18.13
CA LEU A 5 -1.22 -5.48 17.97
C LEU A 5 -1.55 -6.26 16.68
N PHE A 6 -2.84 -6.45 16.38
CA PHE A 6 -3.26 -7.06 15.12
C PHE A 6 -2.88 -6.22 13.90
N SER A 7 -2.97 -4.89 13.95
CA SER A 7 -2.56 -4.04 12.81
C SER A 7 -1.06 -4.09 12.56
N ILE A 8 -0.24 -4.12 13.61
CA ILE A 8 1.22 -4.26 13.49
C ILE A 8 1.57 -5.63 12.89
N ILE A 9 1.04 -6.72 13.45
CA ILE A 9 1.32 -8.08 12.96
C ILE A 9 0.88 -8.21 11.49
N ALA A 10 -0.30 -7.71 11.14
CA ALA A 10 -0.80 -7.74 9.77
C ALA A 10 0.07 -6.89 8.82
N ALA A 11 0.53 -5.72 9.26
CA ALA A 11 1.41 -4.87 8.47
C ALA A 11 2.78 -5.51 8.24
N THR A 12 3.42 -6.03 9.29
CA THR A 12 4.72 -6.73 9.19
C THR A 12 4.60 -7.97 8.29
N ALA A 13 3.57 -8.79 8.48
CA ALA A 13 3.33 -9.97 7.64
C ALA A 13 3.04 -9.57 6.18
N GLY A 14 2.26 -8.50 5.97
CA GLY A 14 1.96 -7.97 4.65
C GLY A 14 3.20 -7.47 3.91
N LEU A 15 4.06 -6.71 4.58
CA LEU A 15 5.33 -6.23 4.01
C LEU A 15 6.29 -7.39 3.69
N TRP A 16 6.37 -8.38 4.60
CA TRP A 16 7.18 -9.57 4.38
C TRP A 16 6.70 -10.37 3.15
N LEU A 17 5.39 -10.63 3.04
CA LEU A 17 4.80 -11.30 1.88
C LEU A 17 4.98 -10.47 0.60
N ALA A 18 4.76 -9.16 0.66
CA ALA A 18 4.93 -8.28 -0.50
C ALA A 18 6.37 -8.32 -1.03
N SER A 19 7.37 -8.32 -0.15
CA SER A 19 8.78 -8.44 -0.53
C SER A 19 9.12 -9.77 -1.23
N LEU A 20 8.32 -10.84 -1.02
CA LEU A 20 8.54 -12.14 -1.65
C LEU A 20 7.84 -12.25 -3.00
N TYR A 21 6.59 -11.74 -3.08
CA TYR A 21 5.71 -11.98 -4.23
C TYR A 21 5.64 -10.81 -5.22
N VAL A 22 6.02 -9.61 -4.81
CA VAL A 22 5.99 -8.41 -5.65
C VAL A 22 7.42 -8.04 -6.03
N PRO A 23 7.87 -8.30 -7.26
CA PRO A 23 9.27 -8.09 -7.68
C PRO A 23 9.75 -6.64 -7.53
N GLU A 24 8.81 -5.70 -7.50
CA GLU A 24 9.06 -4.27 -7.41
C GLU A 24 9.09 -3.74 -5.97
N VAL A 25 8.60 -4.50 -4.97
CA VAL A 25 8.67 -4.10 -3.56
C VAL A 25 10.04 -4.47 -3.02
N LYS A 26 10.92 -3.47 -2.89
CA LYS A 26 12.28 -3.66 -2.41
C LYS A 26 12.38 -3.16 -0.98
N VAL A 27 12.70 -4.08 -0.07
CA VAL A 27 13.14 -3.75 1.28
C VAL A 27 14.64 -3.99 1.32
N ALA A 28 15.43 -2.93 1.19
CA ALA A 28 16.88 -3.03 1.08
C ALA A 28 17.53 -2.43 2.33
N VAL A 29 18.41 -3.19 2.96
CA VAL A 29 19.35 -2.64 3.95
C VAL A 29 20.37 -1.83 3.15
N LEU A 30 20.34 -0.51 3.32
CA LEU A 30 21.40 0.35 2.79
C LEU A 30 22.57 0.30 3.78
N SER A 31 23.82 0.37 3.31
CA SER A 31 25.00 0.35 4.20
C SER A 31 25.08 1.53 5.18
N ASP A 32 24.16 2.49 5.08
CA ASP A 32 24.00 3.65 5.95
C ASP A 32 22.54 3.76 6.49
N SER A 33 21.79 2.64 6.51
CA SER A 33 20.42 2.62 7.02
C SER A 33 20.42 2.75 8.54
N ASN A 34 20.27 3.99 8.98
CA ASN A 34 20.15 4.35 10.38
C ASN A 34 18.70 4.71 10.67
N PHE A 35 17.98 3.84 11.40
CA PHE A 35 16.66 4.16 11.91
C PHE A 35 16.81 4.93 13.22
N PHE A 36 16.52 6.23 13.21
CA PHE A 36 16.63 7.10 14.40
C PHE A 36 18.02 7.04 15.09
N GLY A 37 19.10 6.86 14.31
CA GLY A 37 20.47 6.76 14.82
C GLY A 37 20.91 5.35 15.25
N PHE A 38 20.04 4.35 15.11
CA PHE A 38 20.40 2.95 15.29
C PHE A 38 20.72 2.32 13.93
N SER A 39 21.94 1.79 13.77
CA SER A 39 22.32 1.07 12.56
C SER A 39 21.57 -0.26 12.50
N VAL A 40 20.77 -0.43 11.46
CA VAL A 40 20.00 -1.65 11.23
C VAL A 40 20.73 -2.46 10.18
N ASN A 41 21.18 -3.67 10.54
CA ASN A 41 22.03 -4.49 9.68
C ASN A 41 21.26 -5.64 9.01
N GLN A 42 20.04 -5.93 9.46
CA GLN A 42 19.27 -7.10 9.00
C GLN A 42 17.95 -6.67 8.34
N ASN A 43 17.60 -7.31 7.22
CA ASN A 43 16.34 -7.02 6.51
C ASN A 43 15.10 -7.24 7.39
N TRP A 44 15.09 -8.26 8.24
CA TRP A 44 13.94 -8.57 9.08
C TRP A 44 13.69 -7.50 10.15
N GLU A 45 14.74 -6.82 10.64
CA GLU A 45 14.63 -5.69 11.57
C GLU A 45 13.95 -4.49 10.90
N ILE A 46 14.33 -4.19 9.66
CA ILE A 46 13.70 -3.14 8.85
C ILE A 46 12.23 -3.47 8.61
N ILE A 47 11.90 -4.69 8.20
CA ILE A 47 10.51 -5.12 7.96
C ILE A 47 9.65 -5.01 9.24
N LEU A 48 10.22 -5.37 10.39
CA LEU A 48 9.55 -5.24 11.68
C LEU A 48 9.27 -3.77 12.02
N LEU A 49 10.28 -2.90 11.92
CA LEU A 49 10.16 -1.46 12.17
C LEU A 49 9.13 -0.81 11.24
N LEU A 50 9.24 -1.04 9.94
CA LEU A 50 8.28 -0.55 8.95
C LEU A 50 6.86 -1.07 9.23
N GLY A 51 6.72 -2.33 9.63
CA GLY A 51 5.44 -2.92 9.99
C GLY A 51 4.83 -2.31 11.27
N ILE A 52 5.65 -1.93 12.25
CA ILE A 52 5.19 -1.17 13.42
C ILE A 52 4.64 0.19 12.99
N ILE A 53 5.40 0.92 12.17
CA ILE A 53 5.02 2.26 11.69
C ILE A 53 3.74 2.19 10.86
N LEU A 54 3.68 1.27 9.90
CA LEU A 54 2.50 1.07 9.06
C LEU A 54 1.30 0.59 9.90
N GLY A 55 1.53 -0.25 10.91
CA GLY A 55 0.51 -0.68 11.86
C GLY A 55 -0.06 0.45 12.71
N LEU A 56 0.78 1.42 13.10
CA LEU A 56 0.39 2.66 13.77
C LEU A 56 -0.41 3.57 12.84
N LEU A 57 0.06 3.78 11.61
CA LEU A 57 -0.66 4.57 10.60
C LEU A 57 -2.05 3.97 10.31
N ASN A 58 -2.13 2.65 10.18
CA ASN A 58 -3.40 1.94 9.98
C ASN A 58 -4.35 2.04 11.18
N PHE A 59 -3.82 2.25 12.38
CA PHE A 59 -4.65 2.39 13.58
C PHE A 59 -5.13 3.83 13.79
N PHE A 60 -4.27 4.83 13.55
CA PHE A 60 -4.57 6.24 13.84
C PHE A 60 -5.03 7.02 12.61
N ILE A 61 -4.34 6.88 11.48
CA ILE A 61 -4.54 7.72 10.30
C ILE A 61 -5.64 7.15 9.40
N LYS A 62 -5.65 5.83 9.20
CA LYS A 62 -6.63 5.17 8.33
C LYS A 62 -8.09 5.45 8.71
N PRO A 63 -8.52 5.40 10.00
CA PRO A 63 -9.91 5.73 10.35
C PRO A 63 -10.30 7.15 10.00
N LEU A 64 -9.36 8.11 10.14
CA LEU A 64 -9.59 9.50 9.80
C LEU A 64 -9.74 9.67 8.27
N LEU A 65 -8.83 9.07 7.50
CA LEU A 65 -8.90 9.09 6.03
C LEU A 65 -10.16 8.39 5.52
N ASP A 66 -10.55 7.25 6.10
CA ASP A 66 -11.77 6.52 5.72
C ASP A 66 -13.03 7.38 5.91
N ILE A 67 -13.10 8.22 6.95
CA ILE A 67 -14.21 9.16 7.17
C ILE A 67 -14.18 10.30 6.14
N LEU A 68 -13.02 10.92 5.94
CA LEU A 68 -12.88 12.05 5.02
C LEU A 68 -13.13 11.65 3.56
N THR A 69 -12.73 10.43 3.19
CA THR A 69 -12.86 9.91 1.84
C THR A 69 -14.15 9.13 1.61
N LEU A 70 -15.00 8.98 2.63
CA LEU A 70 -16.25 8.22 2.55
C LEU A 70 -17.16 8.66 1.37
N PRO A 71 -17.42 9.96 1.11
CA PRO A 71 -18.27 10.37 0.00
C PRO A 71 -17.67 9.98 -1.35
N LEU A 72 -16.37 10.22 -1.52
CA LEU A 72 -15.60 9.83 -2.71
C LEU A 72 -15.57 8.32 -2.89
N ARG A 73 -15.47 7.56 -1.79
CA ARG A 73 -15.47 6.10 -1.80
C ARG A 73 -16.82 5.57 -2.28
N ILE A 74 -17.93 6.20 -1.91
CA ILE A 74 -19.26 5.82 -2.42
C ILE A 74 -19.37 6.15 -3.92
N ILE A 75 -18.94 7.34 -4.35
CA ILE A 75 -18.98 7.76 -5.76
C ILE A 75 -18.12 6.85 -6.65
N THR A 76 -16.96 6.43 -6.16
CA THR A 76 -16.01 5.58 -6.89
C THR A 76 -16.25 4.08 -6.65
N LEU A 77 -17.39 3.69 -6.08
CA LEU A 77 -17.77 2.29 -5.80
C LEU A 77 -16.72 1.52 -4.98
N GLY A 78 -16.07 2.18 -4.04
CA GLY A 78 -15.07 1.60 -3.15
C GLY A 78 -13.63 1.74 -3.63
N PHE A 79 -13.39 2.14 -4.89
CA PHE A 79 -12.05 2.26 -5.48
C PHE A 79 -11.16 3.25 -4.73
N PHE A 80 -11.71 4.38 -4.26
CA PHE A 80 -10.92 5.34 -3.47
C PHE A 80 -10.38 4.75 -2.16
N GLY A 81 -11.05 3.71 -1.62
CA GLY A 81 -10.55 2.96 -0.48
C GLY A 81 -9.24 2.24 -0.77
N PHE A 82 -9.06 1.73 -1.99
CA PHE A 82 -7.77 1.18 -2.40
C PHE A 82 -6.68 2.27 -2.37
N LEU A 83 -6.97 3.45 -2.93
CA LEU A 83 -6.04 4.58 -2.94
C LEU A 83 -5.65 5.03 -1.53
N VAL A 84 -6.57 5.00 -0.57
CA VAL A 84 -6.28 5.29 0.85
C VAL A 84 -5.33 4.25 1.46
N ASN A 85 -5.52 2.96 1.16
CA ASN A 85 -4.60 1.94 1.68
C ASN A 85 -3.22 2.04 1.01
N ALA A 86 -3.17 2.30 -0.29
CA ALA A 86 -1.92 2.50 -1.02
C ALA A 86 -1.19 3.79 -0.58
N SER A 87 -1.92 4.87 -0.31
CA SER A 87 -1.32 6.12 0.15
C SER A 87 -0.66 5.98 1.52
N LEU A 88 -1.17 5.12 2.40
CA LEU A 88 -0.52 4.83 3.69
C LEU A 88 0.81 4.09 3.50
N LEU A 89 0.89 3.13 2.58
CA LEU A 89 2.18 2.51 2.22
C LEU A 89 3.12 3.53 1.57
N TRP A 90 2.58 4.40 0.72
CA TRP A 90 3.39 5.43 0.09
C TRP A 90 3.96 6.44 1.10
N VAL A 91 3.19 6.83 2.11
CA VAL A 91 3.71 7.70 3.18
C VAL A 91 4.94 7.06 3.83
N VAL A 92 4.92 5.73 4.05
CA VAL A 92 6.08 5.00 4.58
C VAL A 92 7.26 4.99 3.59
N ASP A 93 6.99 4.82 2.30
CA ASP A 93 7.98 4.85 1.20
C ASP A 93 8.71 6.21 1.10
N ILE A 94 8.00 7.33 1.24
CA ILE A 94 8.64 8.67 1.27
C ILE A 94 9.47 8.85 2.55
N MET A 95 8.95 8.37 3.68
CA MET A 95 9.55 8.61 4.99
C MET A 95 10.81 7.78 5.21
N PHE A 96 10.92 6.60 4.59
CA PHE A 96 12.01 5.65 4.81
C PHE A 96 12.61 5.19 3.49
N LYS A 97 13.87 5.55 3.25
CA LYS A 97 14.60 5.19 2.00
C LYS A 97 14.84 3.69 1.87
N GLU A 98 14.75 2.97 2.98
CA GLU A 98 14.92 1.52 3.10
C GLU A 98 13.73 0.73 2.54
N PHE A 99 12.60 1.41 2.34
CA PHE A 99 11.39 0.86 1.75
C PHE A 99 11.15 1.52 0.40
N SER A 100 11.15 0.72 -0.68
CA SER A 100 10.69 1.16 -1.98
C SER A 100 9.48 0.37 -2.42
N ALA A 101 8.33 1.04 -2.55
CA ALA A 101 7.11 0.45 -3.10
C ALA A 101 6.65 1.24 -4.34
N PRO A 102 6.45 0.57 -5.49
CA PRO A 102 5.92 1.25 -6.67
C PRO A 102 4.50 1.72 -6.43
N TRP A 103 4.22 2.93 -6.91
CA TRP A 103 2.96 3.61 -6.66
C TRP A 103 1.73 3.06 -7.38
N PHE A 104 1.90 2.54 -8.60
CA PHE A 104 0.85 2.78 -9.59
C PHE A 104 0.57 1.67 -10.61
N TRP A 105 1.51 0.75 -10.87
CA TRP A 105 1.42 -0.03 -12.11
C TRP A 105 0.31 -1.08 -12.15
N PRO A 106 0.12 -1.96 -11.16
CA PRO A 106 -0.81 -3.09 -11.32
C PRO A 106 -2.26 -2.65 -11.55
N LEU A 107 -2.70 -1.58 -10.89
CA LEU A 107 -4.09 -1.10 -10.92
C LEU A 107 -4.41 -0.17 -12.07
N LEU A 108 -3.46 0.66 -12.49
CA LEU A 108 -3.63 1.37 -13.75
C LEU A 108 -3.83 0.37 -14.88
N TRP A 109 -3.00 -0.67 -14.95
CA TRP A 109 -3.08 -1.68 -16.00
C TRP A 109 -4.40 -2.46 -15.93
N THR A 110 -4.87 -2.86 -14.75
CA THR A 110 -6.17 -3.56 -14.64
C THR A 110 -7.35 -2.66 -15.01
N THR A 111 -7.38 -1.40 -14.55
CA THR A 111 -8.47 -0.48 -14.87
C THR A 111 -8.47 -0.09 -16.35
N LEU A 112 -7.30 0.09 -16.98
CA LEU A 112 -7.18 0.31 -18.43
C LEU A 112 -7.67 -0.90 -19.25
N ILE A 113 -7.32 -2.11 -18.84
CA ILE A 113 -7.71 -3.34 -19.55
C ILE A 113 -9.23 -3.54 -19.47
N VAL A 114 -9.82 -3.40 -18.28
CA VAL A 114 -11.27 -3.55 -18.09
C VAL A 114 -12.04 -2.48 -18.85
N TRP A 115 -11.61 -1.22 -18.76
CA TRP A 115 -12.21 -0.12 -19.53
C TRP A 115 -12.13 -0.38 -21.04
N GLY A 116 -10.97 -0.83 -21.55
CA GLY A 116 -10.79 -1.17 -22.96
C GLY A 116 -11.71 -2.30 -23.43
N ILE A 117 -11.84 -3.37 -22.66
CA ILE A 117 -12.74 -4.50 -22.99
C ILE A 117 -14.20 -4.06 -22.99
N SER A 118 -14.63 -3.30 -21.97
CA SER A 118 -16.01 -2.79 -21.89
C SER A 118 -16.34 -1.80 -23.02
N ALA A 119 -15.39 -0.95 -23.42
CA ALA A 119 -15.56 -0.04 -24.56
C ALA A 119 -15.69 -0.81 -25.89
N ILE A 120 -14.90 -1.87 -26.08
CA ILE A 120 -15.01 -2.71 -27.28
C ILE A 120 -16.37 -3.41 -27.33
N LEU A 121 -16.81 -4.01 -26.21
CA LEU A 121 -18.11 -4.69 -26.13
C LEU A 121 -19.29 -3.75 -26.36
N SER A 122 -19.23 -2.51 -25.88
CA SER A 122 -20.30 -1.53 -26.10
C SER A 122 -20.38 -1.07 -27.56
N LEU A 123 -19.26 -0.99 -28.28
CA LEU A 123 -19.22 -0.70 -29.72
C LEU A 123 -19.88 -1.81 -30.54
N PHE A 124 -19.75 -3.08 -30.14
CA PHE A 124 -20.42 -4.20 -30.79
C PHE A 124 -21.92 -4.27 -30.44
N ASN A 125 -22.30 -3.90 -29.22
CA ASN A 125 -23.69 -3.93 -28.78
C ASN A 125 -24.54 -2.79 -29.36
N ASN A 126 -23.92 -1.68 -29.76
CA ASN A 126 -24.62 -0.50 -30.30
C ASN A 126 -24.97 -0.60 -31.80
N LYS A 127 -24.92 -1.81 -32.39
CA LYS A 127 -25.16 -2.04 -33.82
C LYS A 127 -26.38 -2.93 -34.14
N ASN A 128 -27.22 -3.22 -33.14
CA ASN A 128 -28.54 -3.86 -33.26
C ASN A 128 -29.61 -2.92 -32.73
#